data_AF-A0A4Y2MNV2-F1
#
_entry.id   AF-A0A4Y2MNV2-F1
#
_cell.length_a   1.000
_cell.length_b   1.000
_cell.length_c   1.000
_cell.angle_alpha   90.00
_cell.angle_beta   90.00
_cell.angle_gamma   90.00
#
_symmetry.space_group_name_H-M   'P 1'
#
loop_
_entity.id
_entity.type
_entity.pdbx_description
1 polymer ?
#
loop_
_entity_poly.entity_id
_entity_poly.type
_entity_poly.pdbx_seq_one_letter_code
_entity_poly.pdbx_strand_id
1 'polypeptide(L)'
;MFLSVMSCKKEDLILVAKEIGENVLRTAKFFDLKEIILNSDEYKGDPDFVKGILKNAVTDRKLQEQKEFELEKMNTSDASCGN
;
A
#
# COMPACT_ATOMS: atom_id res chain seq x y z
N MET A 1 0.21 -9.32 15.34
CA MET A 1 0.95 -8.17 14.76
C MET A 1 0.23 -7.73 13.48
N PHE A 2 -0.59 -6.68 13.57
CA PHE A 2 -1.48 -6.15 12.52
C PHE A 2 -0.81 -6.00 11.13
N LEU A 3 0.42 -5.47 11.08
CA LEU A 3 1.17 -5.26 9.84
C LEU A 3 1.90 -6.49 9.30
N SER A 4 1.95 -7.60 10.05
CA SER A 4 2.74 -8.77 9.66
C SER A 4 1.99 -9.72 8.70
N VAL A 5 0.67 -9.61 8.64
CA VAL A 5 -0.19 -10.48 7.82
C VAL A 5 -0.40 -9.90 6.41
N MET A 6 -0.30 -8.58 6.28
CA MET A 6 -0.38 -7.86 5.03
C MET A 6 1.04 -7.60 4.54
N SER A 7 1.39 -7.99 3.31
CA SER A 7 2.67 -7.63 2.65
C SER A 7 2.69 -6.13 2.33
N CYS A 8 2.61 -5.30 3.35
CA CYS A 8 2.55 -3.85 3.25
C CYS A 8 3.94 -3.28 3.01
N LYS A 9 4.03 -2.31 2.11
CA LYS A 9 5.24 -1.53 1.84
C LYS A 9 5.13 -0.20 2.58
N LYS A 10 6.26 0.51 2.67
CA LYS A 10 6.33 1.86 3.25
C LYS A 10 5.29 2.81 2.66
N GLU A 11 5.04 2.71 1.36
CA GLU A 11 4.09 3.57 0.65
C GLU A 11 2.64 3.35 1.10
N ASP A 12 2.26 2.11 1.43
CA ASP A 12 0.92 1.84 1.96
C ASP A 12 0.73 2.50 3.32
N LEU A 13 1.76 2.45 4.17
CA LEU A 13 1.71 3.11 5.48
C LEU A 13 1.61 4.63 5.35
N ILE A 14 2.30 5.22 4.35
CA ILE A 14 2.17 6.65 4.08
C ILE A 14 0.74 7.00 3.65
N LEU A 15 0.11 6.16 2.83
CA LEU A 15 -1.25 6.36 2.37
C LEU A 15 -2.26 6.23 3.52
N VAL A 16 -2.14 5.17 4.32
CA VAL A 16 -2.97 4.95 5.52
C VAL A 16 -2.87 6.13 6.48
N ALA A 17 -1.65 6.57 6.80
CA ALA A 17 -1.44 7.71 7.70
C ALA A 17 -2.13 8.97 7.18
N LYS A 18 -2.04 9.24 5.87
CA LYS A 18 -2.76 10.39 5.27
C LYS A 18 -4.27 10.24 5.32
N GLU A 19 -4.81 9.04 5.10
CA GLU A 19 -6.25 8.79 5.15
C GLU A 19 -6.84 8.95 6.56
N ILE A 20 -6.08 8.59 7.59
CA ILE A 20 -6.47 8.80 8.99
C ILE A 20 -6.14 10.21 9.50
N GLY A 21 -5.68 11.12 8.63
CA GLY A 21 -5.41 12.52 8.99
C GLY A 21 -4.03 12.79 9.61
N GLU A 22 -3.16 11.79 9.71
CA GLU A 22 -1.79 11.93 10.20
C GLU A 22 -0.87 12.57 9.15
N ASN A 23 -0.05 13.54 9.58
CA ASN A 23 0.92 14.18 8.71
C ASN A 23 2.25 13.44 8.74
N VAL A 24 2.51 12.65 7.70
CA VAL A 24 3.74 11.87 7.58
C VAL A 24 4.64 12.36 6.45
N LEU A 25 5.94 12.43 6.76
CA LEU A 25 6.96 12.73 5.76
C LEU A 25 7.18 11.51 4.84
N ARG A 26 7.29 11.75 3.53
CA ARG A 26 7.66 10.69 2.56
C ARG A 26 9.02 10.04 2.90
N THR A 27 9.90 10.77 3.58
CA THR A 27 11.22 10.31 4.01
C THR A 27 11.20 9.49 5.30
N ALA A 28 10.09 9.47 6.07
CA ALA A 28 9.98 8.73 7.33
C ALA A 28 10.30 7.25 7.18
N LYS A 29 10.85 6.61 8.22
CA LYS A 29 11.17 5.18 8.16
C LYS A 29 9.90 4.35 8.31
N PHE A 30 9.94 3.10 7.84
CA PHE A 30 8.82 2.18 7.96
C PHE A 30 8.37 1.98 9.42
N PHE A 31 9.34 1.90 10.34
CA PHE A 31 9.06 1.75 11.76
C PHE A 31 8.37 3.00 12.34
N ASP A 32 8.86 4.20 12.03
CA ASP A 32 8.27 5.46 12.47
C ASP A 32 6.83 5.60 11.98
N LEU A 33 6.57 5.28 10.71
CA LEU A 33 5.21 5.32 10.14
C LEU A 33 4.25 4.35 10.84
N LYS A 34 4.73 3.15 11.16
CA LYS A 34 3.97 2.18 11.94
C LYS A 34 3.64 2.73 13.32
N GLU A 35 4.61 3.34 13.99
CA GLU A 35 4.42 3.90 15.32
C GLU A 35 3.42 5.06 15.31
N ILE A 36 3.48 5.94 14.32
CA ILE A 36 2.50 7.02 14.13
C ILE A 36 1.09 6.45 13.99
N ILE A 37 0.88 5.50 13.07
CA ILE A 37 -0.43 4.89 12.86
C ILE A 37 -0.93 4.20 14.14
N LEU A 38 -0.09 3.43 14.82
CA LEU A 38 -0.50 2.72 16.04
C LEU A 38 -0.83 3.67 17.21
N ASN A 39 -0.30 4.89 17.19
CA ASN A 39 -0.53 5.89 18.22
C ASN A 39 -1.64 6.91 17.87
N SER A 40 -2.17 6.88 16.65
CA SER A 40 -3.23 7.81 16.23
C SER A 40 -4.54 7.54 16.98
N ASP A 41 -5.37 8.58 17.09
CA ASP A 41 -6.66 8.48 17.75
C ASP A 41 -7.61 7.56 16.98
N GLU A 42 -7.52 7.55 15.65
CA GLU A 42 -8.28 6.66 14.76
C GLU A 42 -7.94 5.20 15.01
N TYR A 43 -6.66 4.84 15.17
CA TYR A 43 -6.28 3.45 15.44
C TYR A 43 -6.67 3.01 16.85
N LYS A 44 -6.58 3.91 17.83
CA LYS A 44 -6.99 3.64 19.21
C LYS A 44 -8.51 3.55 19.36
N GLY A 45 -9.24 4.34 18.59
CA GLY A 45 -10.71 4.38 18.59
C GLY A 45 -11.35 3.26 17.76
N ASP A 46 -10.85 3.04 16.54
CA ASP A 46 -11.33 2.01 15.61
C ASP A 46 -10.17 1.36 14.83
N PRO A 47 -9.51 0.35 15.43
CA PRO A 47 -8.41 -0.34 14.78
C PRO A 47 -8.84 -1.15 13.54
N ASP A 48 -10.11 -1.55 13.44
CA ASP A 48 -10.63 -2.30 12.28
C ASP A 48 -10.88 -1.39 11.08
N PHE A 49 -11.28 -0.14 11.30
CA PHE A 49 -11.32 0.88 10.26
C PHE A 49 -9.95 1.09 9.62
N VAL A 50 -8.91 1.32 10.44
CA VAL A 50 -7.53 1.48 9.94
C VAL A 50 -7.03 0.19 9.25
N LYS A 51 -7.48 -0.98 9.70
CA LYS A 51 -7.24 -2.26 9.02
C LYS A 51 -7.85 -2.30 7.62
N GLY A 52 -9.07 -1.82 7.49
CA GLY A 52 -9.79 -1.74 6.23
C GLY A 52 -9.04 -0.87 5.23
N ILE A 53 -8.60 0.31 5.67
CA ILE A 53 -7.80 1.23 4.86
C ILE A 53 -6.51 0.55 4.38
N LEU A 54 -5.73 -0.01 5.30
CA LEU A 54 -4.47 -0.69 4.95
C LEU A 54 -4.70 -1.85 3.98
N LYS A 55 -5.76 -2.63 4.19
CA LYS A 55 -6.09 -3.76 3.32
C LYS A 55 -6.44 -3.29 1.90
N ASN A 56 -7.20 -2.20 1.79
CA ASN A 56 -7.52 -1.61 0.49
C ASN A 56 -6.26 -1.10 -0.21
N ALA A 57 -5.43 -0.32 0.48
CA ALA A 57 -4.16 0.19 -0.05
C ALA A 57 -3.27 -0.94 -0.63
N VAL A 58 -3.10 -2.02 0.13
CA VAL A 58 -2.30 -3.18 -0.29
C VAL A 58 -2.93 -3.91 -1.48
N THR A 59 -4.26 -4.04 -1.49
CA THR A 59 -5.00 -4.74 -2.56
C THR A 59 -4.96 -3.95 -3.86
N ASP A 60 -5.19 -2.64 -3.79
CA ASP A 60 -5.17 -1.73 -4.94
C ASP A 60 -3.80 -1.72 -5.60
N ARG A 61 -2.72 -1.60 -4.81
CA ARG A 61 -1.35 -1.69 -5.35
C ARG A 61 -1.12 -3.03 -6.05
N LYS A 62 -1.48 -4.16 -5.41
CA LYS A 62 -1.29 -5.49 -6.01
C LYS A 62 -2.09 -5.67 -7.30
N LEU A 63 -3.27 -5.06 -7.39
CA LEU A 63 -4.09 -5.08 -8.60
C LEU A 63 -3.45 -4.25 -9.72
N GLN A 64 -2.91 -3.07 -9.40
CA GLN A 64 -2.17 -2.26 -10.37
C GLN A 64 -0.90 -2.96 -10.86
N GLU A 65 -0.10 -3.54 -9.96
CA GLU A 65 1.11 -4.31 -10.31
C GLU A 65 0.78 -5.48 -11.26
N GLN A 66 -0.34 -6.18 -11.04
CA GLN A 66 -0.80 -7.26 -11.93
C GLN A 66 -1.22 -6.73 -13.31
N LYS A 67 -1.97 -5.62 -13.36
CA LYS A 67 -2.39 -5.01 -14.62
C LYS A 67 -1.21 -4.51 -15.45
N GLU A 68 -0.21 -3.90 -14.81
CA GLU A 68 1.01 -3.44 -15.47
C GLU A 68 1.80 -4.62 -16.05
N PHE A 69 1.93 -5.71 -15.28
CA PHE A 69 2.59 -6.94 -15.73
C PHE A 69 1.88 -7.60 -16.93
N GLU A 70 0.55 -7.66 -16.92
CA GLU A 70 -0.24 -8.17 -18.04
C GLU A 70 -0.09 -7.30 -19.29
N LEU A 71 -0.11 -5.98 -19.13
CA LEU A 71 0.07 -5.03 -20.23
C LEU A 71 1.47 -5.13 -20.86
N GLU A 72 2.52 -5.25 -20.04
CA GLU A 72 3.90 -5.45 -20.50
C GLU A 72 4.05 -6.75 -21.30
N LYS A 73 3.41 -7.82 -20.85
CA LYS A 73 3.40 -9.12 -21.55
C LYS A 73 2.72 -9.02 -22.92
N MET A 74 1.65 -8.23 -23.04
CA MET A 74 0.92 -8.06 -24.30
C MET A 74 1.73 -7.22 -25.31
N ASN A 75 2.40 -6.17 -24.84
CA ASN A 75 3.23 -5.28 -25.69
C ASN A 75 4.53 -5.94 -26.19
N THR A 76 5.00 -7.01 -25.55
CA THR A 76 6.21 -7.75 -25.98
C THR A 76 5.92 -8.89 -26.94
N SER A 77 4.67 -9.33 -27.09
CA SER A 77 4.25 -10.37 -28.05
C SER A 77 4.04 -9.90 -29.49
N ASP A 78 3.93 -8.59 -29.76
CA ASP A 78 3.72 -8.04 -31.12
C ASP A 78 5.03 -7.77 -31.89
N ALA A 79 6.20 -8.07 -31.33
CA ALA A 79 7.50 -7.87 -31.99
C ALA A 79 8.01 -9.07 -32.81
N SER A 80 7.22 -10.14 -32.97
CA SER A 80 7.64 -11.35 -33.68
C SER A 80 6.61 -11.83 -34.73
N CYS A 81 6.39 -11.03 -35.77
CA CYS A 81 6.08 -11.59 -37.09
C CYS A 81 6.49 -10.60 -38.19
N GLY A 82 7.77 -10.68 -38.57
CA GLY A 82 8.35 -9.88 -39.65
C GLY A 82 9.70 -10.46 -40.05
N ASN A 83 9.67 -11.66 -40.64
CA ASN A 83 10.71 -12.17 -41.55
C ASN A 83 10.04 -12.81 -42.75
#